data_AF-A0A151K1U8-F1
#
_entry.id   AF-A0A151K1U8-F1
#
_cell.length_a   1.000
_cell.length_b   1.000
_cell.length_c   1.000
_cell.angle_alpha   90.00
_cell.angle_beta   90.00
_cell.angle_gamma   90.00
#
_symmetry.space_group_name_H-M   'P 1'
#
loop_
_entity.id
_entity.type
_entity.pdbx_description
1 polymer ?
#
loop_
_entity_poly.entity_id
_entity_poly.type
_entity_poly.pdbx_seq_one_letter_code
_entity_poly.pdbx_strand_id
1 'polypeptide(L)' 'MWPMEAMPKVLRWIGYVVPTTLPSLSMRGIIYKGSSIYESEVYLGFLIILGWLILFLILTIFLVKSKS' A
#
# COMPACT_ATOMS: atom_id res chain seq x y z
N MET A 1 6.75 9.97 -11.95
CA MET A 1 5.49 9.51 -11.32
C MET A 1 4.58 10.72 -11.18
N TRP A 2 3.31 10.61 -11.58
CA TRP A 2 2.37 11.73 -11.47
C TRP A 2 2.21 12.17 -10.00
N PRO A 3 2.25 13.47 -9.69
CA PRO A 3 2.10 13.93 -8.31
C PRO A 3 0.68 13.64 -7.83
N MET A 4 0.56 12.95 -6.69
CA MET A 4 -0.73 12.64 -6.06
C MET A 4 -1.56 13.89 -5.75
N GLU A 5 -0.89 15.03 -5.57
CA GLU A 5 -1.51 16.34 -5.33
C GLU A 5 -2.22 16.89 -6.58
N ALA A 6 -1.80 16.49 -7.78
CA ALA A 6 -2.44 16.87 -9.04
C ALA A 6 -3.49 15.85 -9.51
N MET A 7 -3.74 14.78 -8.76
CA MET A 7 -4.78 13.81 -9.12
C MET A 7 -6.17 14.32 -8.76
N PRO A 8 -7.17 14.19 -9.65
CA PRO A 8 -8.56 14.44 -9.31
C PRO A 8 -9.00 13.55 -8.14
N LYS A 9 -9.85 14.08 -7.25
CA LYS A 9 -10.17 13.48 -5.94
C LYS A 9 -10.54 12.00 -6.00
N VAL A 10 -11.33 11.59 -7.00
CA VAL A 10 -11.75 10.19 -7.20
C VAL A 10 -10.57 9.28 -7.47
N LEU A 11 -9.66 9.69 -8.35
CA LEU A 11 -8.49 8.90 -8.73
C LEU A 11 -7.50 8.79 -7.58
N ARG A 12 -7.41 9.84 -6.75
CA ARG A 12 -6.60 9.84 -5.53
C ARG A 12 -7.13 8.85 -4.49
N TRP A 13 -8.45 8.77 -4.30
CA TRP A 13 -9.07 7.79 -3.40
C TRP A 13 -8.82 6.35 -3.86
N ILE A 14 -9.02 6.06 -5.15
CA ILE A 14 -8.70 4.74 -5.72
C ILE A 14 -7.21 4.42 -5.51
N GLY A 15 -6.34 5.40 -5.79
CA GLY A 15 -4.91 5.28 -5.57
C GLY A 15 -4.56 4.88 -4.13
N TYR A 16 -5.24 5.43 -3.12
CA TYR A 16 -5.00 5.07 -1.72
C TYR A 16 -5.50 3.67 -1.33
N VAL A 17 -6.51 3.14 -2.01
CA VAL A 17 -7.01 1.78 -1.75
C VAL A 17 -6.08 0.72 -2.35
N VAL A 18 -5.40 1.06 -3.45
CA VAL A 18 -4.50 0.14 -4.16
C VAL A 18 -3.30 -0.24 -3.29
N PRO A 19 -2.95 -1.55 -3.21
CA PRO A 19 -1.86 -2.06 -2.37
C PRO A 19 -0.50 -1.46 -2.68
N THR A 20 -0.29 -0.91 -3.87
CA THR A 20 1.03 -0.52 -4.37
C THR A 20 1.35 0.96 -4.17
N THR A 21 0.34 1.84 -4.12
CA THR A 21 0.54 3.29 -4.16
C THR A 21 1.19 3.82 -2.88
N LEU A 22 0.61 3.51 -1.73
CA LEU A 22 1.10 3.97 -0.43
C LEU A 22 2.47 3.36 -0.05
N PRO A 23 2.73 2.08 -0.31
CA PRO A 23 4.06 1.50 -0.07
C PRO A 23 5.14 2.08 -0.98
N SER A 24 4.80 2.39 -2.23
CA SER A 24 5.73 3.07 -3.16
C SER A 24 6.09 4.48 -2.67
N LEU A 25 5.12 5.22 -2.11
CA LEU A 25 5.37 6.53 -1.49
C LEU A 25 6.23 6.43 -0.24
N SER A 26 5.94 5.46 0.63
CA SER A 26 6.71 5.13 1.82
C SER A 26 8.17 4.81 1.46
N MET A 27 8.39 3.90 0.50
CA MET A 27 9.72 3.52 0.03
C MET A 27 10.48 4.70 -0.59
N ARG A 28 9.79 5.56 -1.33
CA ARG A 28 10.38 6.80 -1.86
C ARG A 28 10.80 7.74 -0.72
N GLY A 29 10.02 7.86 0.36
CA GLY A 29 10.37 8.63 1.55
C GLY A 29 11.63 8.12 2.23
N ILE A 30 11.78 6.80 2.35
CA ILE A 30 13.00 6.20 2.91
C ILE A 30 14.21 6.47 2.01
N ILE A 31 14.10 6.20 0.70
CA ILE A 31 15.23 6.26 -0.23
C ILE A 31 15.69 7.70 -0.51
N TYR A 32 14.75 8.61 -0.79
CA TYR A 32 15.09 9.96 -1.26
C TYR A 32 15.16 10.99 -0.14
N LYS A 33 14.38 10.80 0.92
CA LYS A 33 14.34 11.72 2.07
C LYS A 33 15.21 11.24 3.22
N GLY A 34 15.63 9.96 3.22
CA GLY A 34 16.27 9.35 4.38
C GLY A 34 15.34 9.24 5.59
N SER A 35 14.01 9.28 5.37
CA SER A 35 13.02 9.26 6.45
C SER A 35 13.17 7.99 7.28
N SER A 36 13.13 8.14 8.61
CA SER A 36 13.12 7.01 9.53
C SER A 36 11.86 6.18 9.36
N ILE A 37 11.95 4.89 9.69
CA ILE A 37 10.84 3.92 9.59
C ILE A 37 9.65 4.29 10.51
N TYR A 38 9.90 5.13 11.52
CA TYR A 38 8.91 5.63 12.46
C TYR A 38 8.12 6.84 11.95
N GLU A 39 8.46 7.38 10.78
CA GLU A 39 7.69 8.46 10.18
C GLU A 39 6.29 7.97 9.80
N SER A 40 5.27 8.79 10.06
CA SER A 40 3.86 8.38 9.91
C SER A 40 3.55 7.94 8.47
N GLU A 41 4.14 8.61 7.48
CA GLU A 41 3.96 8.31 6.06
C GLU A 41 4.56 6.94 5.67
N VAL A 42 5.68 6.57 6.30
CA VAL A 42 6.38 5.32 6.04
C VAL A 42 5.65 4.15 6.69
N TYR A 43 5.27 4.32 7.96
CA TYR A 43 4.58 3.33 8.77
C TYR A 43 3.21 2.92 8.19
N LEU A 44 2.43 3.90 7.71
CA LEU A 44 1.15 3.63 7.03
C LEU A 44 1.35 2.79 5.75
N GLY A 45 2.42 3.07 4.99
CA GLY A 45 2.80 2.24 3.86
C GLY A 45 2.97 0.78 4.27
N PHE A 46 3.75 0.50 5.33
CA PHE A 46 3.99 -0.85 5.84
C PHE A 46 2.74 -1.57 6.33
N LEU A 47 1.85 -0.88 7.05
CA LEU A 47 0.59 -1.48 7.51
C LEU A 47 -0.31 -1.90 6.34
N ILE A 48 -0.34 -1.11 5.27
CA ILE A 48 -1.19 -1.39 4.11
C ILE A 48 -0.69 -2.59 3.32
N ILE A 49 0.63 -2.70 3.10
CA ILE A 49 1.19 -3.92 2.48
C ILE A 49 0.92 -5.16 3.33
N LEU A 50 1.07 -5.06 4.66
CA LEU A 50 0.79 -6.17 5.57
C LEU A 50 -0.69 -6.58 5.55
N GLY A 51 -1.61 -5.62 5.56
CA GLY A 51 -3.04 -5.88 5.45
C GLY A 51 -3.41 -6.59 4.15
N TRP A 52 -2.87 -6.12 3.02
CA TRP A 52 -3.09 -6.75 1.72
C TRP A 52 -2.44 -8.13 1.62
N LEU A 53 -1.26 -8.33 2.19
CA LEU A 53 -0.60 -9.64 2.26
C LEU A 53 -1.48 -10.65 2.98
N ILE A 54 -1.99 -10.30 4.16
CA ILE A 54 -2.86 -11.16 4.95
C ILE A 54 -4.17 -11.45 4.19
N LEU A 55 -4.75 -10.43 3.55
CA LEU A 55 -5.96 -10.60 2.74
C LEU A 55 -5.74 -11.60 1.60
N PHE A 56 -4.65 -11.47 0.83
CA PHE A 56 -4.34 -12.42 -0.25
C PHE A 56 -4.05 -13.83 0.26
N LEU A 57 -3.41 -13.97 1.42
CA LEU A 57 -3.19 -15.28 2.04
C LEU A 57 -4.51 -15.94 2.44
N ILE A 58 -5.41 -15.20 3.10
CA ILE A 58 -6.73 -15.71 3.48
C ILE A 58 -7.54 -16.10 2.23
N LEU A 59 -7.56 -15.23 1.21
CA LEU A 59 -8.24 -15.53 -0.05
C LEU A 59 -7.66 -16.80 -0.71
N THR A 60 -6.35 -16.94 -0.74
CA THR A 60 -5.68 -18.11 -1.33
C THR A 60 -6.07 -19.39 -0.58
N ILE A 61 -5.99 -19.38 0.76
CA ILE A 61 -6.38 -20.53 1.59
C ILE A 61 -7.86 -20.88 1.39
N PHE A 62 -8.73 -19.86 1.37
CA PHE A 62 -10.17 -20.05 1.20
C PHE A 62 -10.51 -20.63 -0.17
N LEU A 63 -9.92 -20.09 -1.25
CA LEU A 63 -10.12 -20.57 -2.61
C LEU A 63 -9.62 -22.01 -2.79
N VAL A 64 -8.46 -22.33 -2.24
CA VAL A 64 -7.90 -23.70 -2.27
C VAL A 64 -8.80 -24.66 -1.50
N LYS A 65 -9.28 -24.27 -0.31
CA LYS A 65 -10.18 -25.09 0.49
C LYS A 65 -11.55 -25.28 -0.17
N SER A 66 -12.05 -24.30 -0.91
CA SER A 66 -13.33 -24.41 -1.64
C SER A 66 -13.25 -25.32 -2.87
N LYS A 67 -12.04 -25.63 -3.35
CA LYS A 67 -11.81 -26.50 -4.51
C LYS A 67 -11.50 -27.96 -4.13
N SER A 68 -11.16 -28.23 -2.87
CA SER A 68 -10.89 -29.57 -2.32
C SER A 68 -12.12 -30.16 -1.66
#